data_AF-A0AA88DM87-F1
#
_entry.id   AF-A0AA88DM87-F1
#
_cell.length_a   1.000
_cell.length_b   1.000
_cell.length_c   1.000
_cell.angle_alpha   90.00
_cell.angle_beta   90.00
_cell.angle_gamma   90.00
#
_symmetry.space_group_name_H-M   'P 1'
#
loop_
_entity.id
_entity.type
_entity.pdbx_description
1 polymer ?
#
loop_
_entity_poly.entity_id
_entity_poly.type
_entity_poly.pdbx_seq_one_letter_code
_entity_poly.pdbx_strand_id
1 'polypeptide(L)'
;MPNLTLQHLKQEAAAMMKKIELLEISKRKLLGEGLGTSSIEEIQQVEQQLERSVTKIRARKEKVLAAENARLYEKYAAKPVQVLTQRRETLPPNPESDTSSEVETELFIGLPETRPKSFPSNK
;
A
#
# COMPACT_ATOMS: atom_id res chain seq x y z
N MET A 1 -18.85 -58.78 -13.48
CA MET A 1 -19.37 -57.61 -12.75
C MET A 1 -18.38 -56.43 -12.84
N PRO A 2 -18.46 -55.51 -13.83
CA PRO A 2 -17.57 -54.35 -13.88
C PRO A 2 -18.29 -53.01 -14.11
N ASN A 3 -19.35 -52.70 -13.36
CA ASN A 3 -20.10 -51.42 -13.50
C ASN A 3 -20.13 -50.57 -12.21
N LEU A 4 -19.91 -51.18 -11.03
CA LEU A 4 -20.02 -50.49 -9.75
C LEU A 4 -18.94 -49.40 -9.56
N THR A 5 -17.70 -49.67 -9.98
CA THR A 5 -16.57 -48.73 -9.86
C THR A 5 -16.76 -47.49 -10.74
N LEU A 6 -17.27 -47.68 -11.97
CA LEU A 6 -17.52 -46.56 -12.88
C LEU A 6 -18.68 -45.68 -12.39
N GLN A 7 -19.73 -46.28 -11.83
CA GLN A 7 -20.83 -45.52 -11.20
C GLN A 7 -20.36 -44.72 -9.98
N HIS A 8 -19.53 -45.32 -9.12
CA HIS A 8 -18.95 -44.62 -7.97
C HIS A 8 -18.11 -43.42 -8.41
N LEU A 9 -17.21 -43.60 -9.40
CA LEU A 9 -16.39 -42.50 -9.93
C LEU A 9 -17.23 -41.38 -10.54
N LYS A 10 -18.33 -41.72 -11.25
CA LYS A 10 -19.27 -40.72 -11.78
C LYS A 10 -19.93 -39.90 -10.66
N GLN A 11 -20.34 -40.57 -9.58
CA GLN A 11 -20.94 -39.91 -8.43
C GLN A 11 -19.95 -38.97 -7.73
N GLU A 12 -18.71 -39.44 -7.54
CA GLU A 12 -17.63 -38.64 -6.94
C GLU A 12 -17.27 -37.43 -7.81
N ALA A 13 -17.18 -37.59 -9.13
CA ALA A 13 -16.96 -36.50 -10.06
C ALA A 13 -18.09 -35.46 -10.01
N ALA A 14 -19.36 -35.90 -9.95
CA ALA A 14 -20.50 -35.00 -9.83
C ALA A 14 -20.48 -34.23 -8.49
N ALA A 15 -20.11 -34.90 -7.39
CA ALA A 15 -19.98 -34.27 -6.09
C ALA A 15 -18.85 -33.20 -6.08
N MET A 16 -17.73 -33.50 -6.72
CA MET A 16 -16.61 -32.57 -6.85
C MET A 16 -16.99 -31.36 -7.71
N MET A 17 -17.68 -31.58 -8.84
CA MET A 17 -18.17 -30.50 -9.70
C MET A 17 -19.12 -29.56 -8.93
N LYS A 18 -20.07 -30.12 -8.17
CA LYS A 18 -20.96 -29.34 -7.31
C LYS A 18 -20.19 -28.54 -6.26
N LYS A 19 -19.13 -29.10 -5.68
CA LYS A 19 -18.28 -28.39 -4.73
C LYS A 19 -17.53 -27.22 -5.36
N ILE A 20 -17.03 -27.39 -6.59
CA ILE A 20 -16.38 -26.31 -7.35
C ILE A 20 -17.37 -25.18 -7.61
N GLU A 21 -18.58 -25.50 -8.06
CA GLU A 21 -19.64 -24.52 -8.32
C GLU A 21 -19.97 -23.69 -7.07
N LEU A 22 -20.15 -24.36 -5.92
CA LEU A 22 -20.41 -23.68 -4.65
C LEU A 22 -19.24 -22.77 -4.22
N LEU A 23 -18.00 -23.20 -4.45
CA LEU A 23 -16.81 -22.39 -4.15
C LEU A 23 -16.74 -21.15 -5.04
N GLU A 24 -17.02 -21.27 -6.34
CA GLU A 24 -17.03 -20.11 -7.25
C GLU A 24 -18.19 -19.15 -6.92
N ILE A 25 -19.35 -19.66 -6.53
CA ILE A 25 -20.46 -18.81 -6.02
C ILE A 25 -20.02 -18.05 -4.77
N SER A 26 -19.44 -18.76 -3.80
CA SER A 26 -18.97 -18.15 -2.55
C SER A 26 -17.91 -17.08 -2.81
N LYS A 27 -16.95 -17.36 -3.70
CA LYS A 27 -15.92 -16.40 -4.13
C LYS A 27 -16.53 -15.15 -4.78
N ARG A 28 -17.47 -15.32 -5.71
CA ARG A 28 -18.18 -14.18 -6.34
C ARG A 28 -18.89 -13.31 -5.30
N LYS A 29 -19.62 -13.92 -4.36
CA LYS A 29 -20.27 -13.20 -3.25
C LYS A 29 -19.25 -12.40 -2.41
N LEU A 30 -18.11 -13.01 -2.06
CA LEU A 30 -17.02 -12.32 -1.34
C LEU A 30 -16.40 -11.14 -2.12
N LEU A 31 -16.46 -11.18 -3.45
CA LEU A 31 -16.03 -10.10 -4.34
C LEU A 31 -17.13 -9.06 -4.61
N GLY A 32 -18.30 -9.20 -3.98
CA GLY A 32 -19.44 -8.29 -4.15
C GLY A 32 -20.31 -8.57 -5.38
N GLU A 33 -20.09 -9.70 -6.07
CA GLU A 33 -20.85 -10.08 -7.26
C GLU A 33 -22.07 -10.94 -6.89
N GLY A 34 -23.17 -10.79 -7.64
CA GLY A 34 -24.34 -11.66 -7.52
C GLY A 34 -25.14 -11.52 -6.22
N LEU A 35 -24.93 -10.44 -5.45
CA LEU A 35 -25.61 -10.21 -4.17
C LEU A 35 -27.11 -9.87 -4.32
N GLY A 36 -27.58 -9.49 -5.51
CA GLY A 36 -28.99 -9.16 -5.75
C GLY A 36 -29.96 -10.32 -5.54
N THR A 37 -29.46 -11.56 -5.53
CA THR A 37 -30.24 -12.77 -5.24
C THR A 37 -29.99 -13.33 -3.83
N SER A 38 -29.16 -12.67 -3.02
CA SER A 38 -28.82 -13.12 -1.68
C SER A 38 -29.82 -12.63 -0.64
N SER A 39 -30.03 -13.43 0.41
CA SER A 39 -30.83 -12.99 1.56
C SER A 39 -30.04 -11.98 2.41
N ILE A 40 -30.75 -11.26 3.27
CA ILE A 40 -30.11 -10.30 4.18
C ILE A 40 -29.13 -10.99 5.13
N GLU A 41 -29.45 -12.20 5.61
CA GLU A 41 -28.59 -13.00 6.48
C GLU A 41 -27.32 -13.43 5.75
N GLU A 42 -27.43 -13.85 4.48
CA GLU A 42 -26.26 -14.21 3.68
C GLU A 42 -25.33 -13.00 3.48
N ILE A 43 -25.89 -11.82 3.21
CA ILE A 43 -25.11 -10.59 3.03
C ILE A 43 -24.39 -10.22 4.33
N GLN A 44 -25.08 -10.27 5.48
CA GLN A 44 -24.48 -10.00 6.79
C GLN A 44 -23.34 -10.98 7.12
N GLN A 45 -23.49 -12.27 6.76
CA GLN A 45 -22.41 -13.24 6.94
C GLN A 45 -21.18 -12.92 6.09
N VAL A 46 -21.39 -12.54 4.83
CA VAL A 46 -20.31 -12.12 3.92
C VAL A 46 -19.59 -10.89 4.47
N GLU A 47 -20.33 -9.88 4.93
CA GLU A 47 -19.78 -8.68 5.55
C GLU A 47 -18.91 -9.00 6.77
N GLN A 48 -19.44 -9.77 7.72
CA GLN A 48 -18.70 -10.18 8.92
C GLN A 48 -17.46 -11.03 8.58
N GLN A 49 -17.52 -11.86 7.54
CA GLN A 49 -16.36 -12.64 7.09
C GLN A 49 -15.28 -11.72 6.50
N LEU A 50 -15.67 -10.76 5.67
CA LEU A 50 -14.77 -9.78 5.07
C LEU A 50 -14.11 -8.91 6.13
N GLU A 51 -14.88 -8.32 7.04
CA GLU A 51 -14.37 -7.47 8.12
C GLU A 51 -13.30 -8.20 8.96
N ARG A 52 -13.60 -9.42 9.41
CA ARG A 52 -12.66 -10.25 10.17
C ARG A 52 -11.39 -10.55 9.37
N SER A 53 -11.52 -10.86 8.08
CA SER A 53 -10.38 -11.20 7.22
C SER A 53 -9.48 -9.99 6.95
N VAL A 54 -10.06 -8.84 6.64
CA VAL A 54 -9.35 -7.58 6.36
C VAL A 54 -8.62 -7.11 7.60
N THR A 55 -9.25 -7.18 8.76
CA THR A 55 -8.62 -6.85 10.05
C THR A 55 -7.37 -7.70 10.29
N LYS A 56 -7.47 -9.02 10.08
CA LYS A 56 -6.32 -9.94 10.21
C LYS A 56 -5.22 -9.65 9.19
N ILE A 57 -5.57 -9.36 7.94
CA ILE A 57 -4.60 -9.02 6.89
C ILE A 57 -3.86 -7.74 7.24
N ARG A 58 -4.57 -6.69 7.68
CA ARG A 58 -3.98 -5.41 8.07
C ARG A 58 -3.00 -5.57 9.23
N ALA A 59 -3.42 -6.26 10.30
CA ALA A 59 -2.55 -6.50 11.46
C ALA A 59 -1.27 -7.27 11.07
N ARG A 60 -1.37 -8.28 10.19
CA ARG A 60 -0.20 -9.00 9.69
C ARG A 60 0.71 -8.10 8.84
N LYS A 61 0.13 -7.30 7.94
CA LYS A 61 0.87 -6.36 7.10
C LYS A 61 1.63 -5.34 7.96
N GLU A 62 0.98 -4.76 8.95
CA GLU A 62 1.59 -3.82 9.89
C GLU A 62 2.75 -4.47 10.65
N LYS A 63 2.57 -5.68 11.17
CA LYS A 63 3.64 -6.42 11.85
C LYS A 63 4.86 -6.65 10.96
N VAL A 64 4.64 -7.08 9.71
CA VAL A 64 5.73 -7.32 8.74
C VAL A 64 6.46 -6.02 8.40
N LEU A 65 5.72 -4.95 8.12
CA LEU A 65 6.30 -3.64 7.80
C LEU A 65 7.07 -3.05 8.98
N ALA A 66 6.55 -3.16 10.20
CA ALA A 66 7.22 -2.69 11.40
C ALA A 66 8.55 -3.42 11.64
N ALA A 67 8.56 -4.75 11.45
CA ALA A 67 9.79 -5.55 11.56
C ALA A 67 10.83 -5.15 10.50
N GLU A 68 10.41 -4.95 9.25
CA GLU A 68 11.31 -4.54 8.18
C GLU A 68 11.86 -3.12 8.40
N ASN A 69 11.01 -2.19 8.84
CA ASN A 69 11.44 -0.84 9.21
C ASN A 69 12.48 -0.89 10.34
N ALA A 70 12.23 -1.65 11.41
CA ALA A 70 13.19 -1.79 12.51
C ALA A 70 14.54 -2.34 12.02
N ARG A 71 14.52 -3.37 11.16
CA ARG A 71 15.72 -3.96 10.55
C ARG A 71 16.49 -2.94 9.70
N LEU A 72 15.79 -2.09 8.94
CA LEU A 72 16.41 -1.03 8.14
C LEU A 72 16.97 0.07 9.03
N TYR A 73 16.25 0.51 10.05
CA TYR A 73 16.76 1.49 11.02
C TYR A 73 18.04 0.98 11.69
N GLU A 74 18.07 -0.27 12.14
CA GLU A 74 19.29 -0.85 12.72
C GLU A 74 20.46 -0.86 11.71
N LYS A 75 20.18 -1.23 10.46
CA LYS A 75 21.21 -1.31 9.39
C LYS A 75 21.78 0.06 9.00
N TYR A 76 20.99 1.12 9.05
CA TYR A 76 21.36 2.43 8.48
C TYR A 76 21.51 3.55 9.51
N ALA A 77 20.94 3.44 10.73
CA ALA A 77 21.14 4.42 11.80
C ALA A 77 22.57 4.43 12.36
N ALA A 78 23.37 3.40 12.06
CA ALA A 78 24.80 3.33 12.42
C ALA A 78 25.75 4.03 11.42
N LYS A 79 25.23 4.69 10.38
CA LYS A 79 26.08 5.51 9.49
C LYS A 79 26.10 6.94 10.02
N PRO A 80 27.23 7.43 10.56
CA PRO A 80 27.29 8.84 10.93
C PRO A 80 27.21 9.68 9.65
N VAL A 81 26.26 10.61 9.63
CA VAL A 81 26.24 11.71 8.67
C VAL A 81 27.44 12.59 8.97
N GLN A 82 28.62 12.20 8.48
CA GLN A 82 29.85 12.98 8.51
C GLN A 82 30.01 13.73 7.18
N VAL A 83 29.07 14.61 6.84
CA VAL A 83 29.33 15.65 5.84
C VAL A 83 28.52 16.87 6.29
N LEU A 84 29.20 18.02 6.40
CA LEU A 84 28.69 19.35 6.79
C LEU A 84 28.93 19.84 8.23
N THR A 85 30.00 19.41 8.90
CA THR A 85 30.51 20.14 10.09
C THR A 85 32.00 20.47 10.04
N GLN A 86 32.64 20.38 8.88
CA GLN A 86 34.06 20.73 8.68
C GLN A 86 34.22 21.89 7.69
N ARG A 87 33.68 23.08 8.01
CA ARG A 87 34.17 24.33 7.40
C ARG A 87 33.77 25.56 8.23
N ARG A 88 34.07 25.58 9.53
CA ARG A 88 33.95 26.84 10.29
C ARG A 88 35.04 27.14 11.30
N GLU A 89 36.12 26.38 11.31
CA GLU A 89 37.27 26.66 12.18
C GLU A 89 38.56 26.60 11.37
N THR A 90 38.81 27.66 10.61
CA THR A 90 40.13 28.20 10.24
C THR A 90 39.89 29.23 9.15
N LEU A 91 40.00 30.52 9.48
CA LEU A 91 40.55 31.61 8.64
C LEU A 91 40.35 32.94 9.40
N PRO A 92 41.37 33.84 9.43
CA PRO A 92 41.25 35.16 10.05
C PRO A 92 40.34 36.09 9.20
N PRO A 93 39.78 37.16 9.80
CA PRO A 93 38.87 38.05 9.09
C PRO A 93 39.64 38.85 8.03
N ASN A 94 39.35 38.61 6.75
CA ASN A 94 39.80 39.48 5.66
C ASN A 94 38.71 40.52 5.37
N PRO A 95 38.99 41.83 5.52
CA PRO A 95 38.10 42.85 5.00
C PRO A 95 38.34 42.99 3.49
N GLU A 96 37.25 43.12 2.74
CA GLU A 96 37.20 43.50 1.32
C GLU A 96 37.40 42.37 0.29
N SER A 97 36.27 41.81 -0.15
CA SER A 97 35.97 41.68 -1.59
C SER A 97 34.48 41.43 -1.78
N ASP A 98 33.78 42.49 -2.16
CA ASP A 98 32.48 42.47 -2.80
C ASP A 98 32.48 41.55 -4.01
N THR A 99 31.60 40.55 -3.99
CA THR A 99 30.57 40.23 -5.00
C THR A 99 29.97 38.87 -4.63
N SER A 100 29.22 38.81 -3.52
CA SER A 100 28.33 37.67 -3.26
C SER A 100 27.02 37.97 -3.98
N SER A 101 26.90 37.55 -5.23
CA SER A 101 25.60 37.50 -5.90
C SER A 101 24.72 36.53 -5.12
N GLU A 102 23.80 37.05 -4.31
CA GLU A 102 22.79 36.30 -3.60
C GLU A 102 21.83 35.69 -4.64
N VAL A 103 22.11 34.45 -5.04
CA VAL A 103 21.15 33.65 -5.78
C VAL A 103 20.16 33.08 -4.77
N GLU A 104 19.01 33.73 -4.63
CA GLU A 104 17.84 33.15 -3.97
C GLU A 104 17.47 31.86 -4.71
N THR A 105 17.76 30.71 -4.11
CA THR A 105 17.18 29.45 -4.57
C THR A 105 15.80 29.31 -3.94
N GLU A 106 14.74 29.49 -4.72
CA GLU A 106 13.37 29.12 -4.32
C GLU A 106 13.23 27.58 -4.23
N LEU A 107 13.92 26.96 -3.27
CA LEU A 107 13.83 25.53 -3.02
C LEU A 107 12.62 25.26 -2.11
N PHE A 108 11.47 24.96 -2.71
CA PHE A 108 10.29 24.52 -1.98
C PHE A 108 10.32 23.00 -1.78
N ILE A 109 10.78 22.56 -0.61
CA ILE A 109 10.72 21.15 -0.18
C ILE A 109 9.32 20.90 0.44
N GLY A 110 8.28 21.01 -0.38
CA GLY A 110 6.88 20.84 0.04
C GLY A 110 5.94 20.56 -1.15
N LEU A 111 4.68 20.22 -0.88
CA LEU A 111 3.67 20.00 -1.93
C LEU A 111 3.28 21.35 -2.57
N PRO A 112 3.53 21.59 -3.86
CA PRO A 112 3.49 22.92 -4.46
C PRO A 112 2.10 23.57 -4.36
N GLU A 113 2.05 24.82 -3.90
CA GLU A 113 0.84 25.63 -3.93
C GLU A 113 0.51 26.02 -5.38
N THR A 114 -0.71 25.70 -5.82
CA THR A 114 -1.21 26.07 -7.14
C THR A 114 -1.42 27.58 -7.22
N ARG A 115 -0.47 28.34 -7.77
CA ARG A 115 -0.68 29.76 -8.11
C ARG A 115 -1.80 29.89 -9.16
N PRO A 116 -2.88 30.65 -8.93
CA PRO A 116 -3.77 31.05 -10.01
C PRO A 116 -3.03 31.98 -10.96
N LYS A 117 -3.08 31.69 -12.27
CA LYS A 117 -2.53 32.55 -13.32
C LYS A 117 -3.25 33.90 -13.27
N SER A 118 -2.58 34.98 -12.85
CA SER A 118 -3.07 36.32 -13.14
C SER A 118 -2.86 36.56 -14.64
N PHE A 119 -3.95 36.57 -15.40
CA PHE A 119 -3.92 37.05 -16.79
C PHE A 119 -3.54 38.54 -16.78
N PRO A 120 -2.63 38.99 -17.66
CA PRO A 120 -2.40 40.42 -17.80
C PRO A 120 -3.66 41.09 -18.34
N SER A 121 -4.10 42.14 -17.64
CA SER A 121 -5.21 42.98 -18.06
C SER A 121 -4.80 43.82 -19.26
N ASN A 122 -5.64 43.80 -20.29
CA ASN A 122 -5.53 44.61 -21.50
C ASN A 122 -5.59 46.11 -21.17
N LYS A 123 -4.73 46.91 -21.79
CA LYS A 123 -5.00 48.31 -22.07
C LYS A 123 -4.39 48.70 -23.41
#